data_AF-A0A4R9B3S6-F1
#
_entry.id   AF-A0A4R9B3S6-F1
#
_cell.length_a   1.000
_cell.length_b   1.000
_cell.length_c   1.000
_cell.angle_alpha   90.00
_cell.angle_beta   90.00
_cell.angle_gamma   90.00
#
_symmetry.space_group_name_H-M   'P 1'
#
loop_
_entity.id
_entity.type
_entity.pdbx_description
1 polymer ?
#
loop_
_entity_poly.entity_id
_entity_poly.type
_entity_poly.pdbx_seq_one_letter_code
_entity_poly.pdbx_strand_id
1 'polypeptide(L)' 'MVKGWLTLDEAAARVGRSKRTIYRWVQDGSLTIHVDRVIEEKLLKVDLAKRQRVGRPRAMKGMTR' A
#
# COMPACT_ATOMS: atom_id res chain seq x y z
N MET A 1 -17.61 10.00 -5.63
CA MET A 1 -18.01 9.73 -4.23
C MET A 1 -17.25 8.49 -3.77
N VAL A 2 -16.14 8.63 -3.05
CA VAL A 2 -15.32 7.48 -2.62
C VAL A 2 -15.68 7.18 -1.17
N LYS A 3 -16.73 6.37 -0.97
CA LYS A 3 -17.13 5.85 0.34
C LYS A 3 -17.30 4.34 0.22
N GLY A 4 -16.18 3.64 0.13
CA GLY A 4 -16.13 2.19 0.13
C GLY A 4 -15.26 1.72 1.28
N TRP A 5 -15.88 1.16 2.31
CA TRP A 5 -15.18 0.20 3.15
C TRP A 5 -14.94 -1.04 2.29
N LEU A 6 -13.69 -1.34 2.00
CA LEU A 6 -13.30 -2.49 1.18
C LEU A 6 -12.83 -3.61 2.08
N THR A 7 -13.25 -4.83 1.78
CA THR A 7 -12.58 -6.03 2.31
C THR A 7 -11.13 -6.10 1.83
N LEU A 8 -10.30 -6.92 2.47
CA LEU A 8 -8.91 -7.12 2.05
C LEU A 8 -8.79 -7.66 0.61
N ASP A 9 -9.75 -8.48 0.18
CA ASP A 9 -9.87 -8.98 -1.19
C ASP A 9 -10.11 -7.87 -2.20
N GLU A 10 -11.13 -7.05 -1.95
CA GLU A 10 -11.48 -5.93 -2.81
C GLU A 10 -10.36 -4.90 -2.81
N ALA A 11 -9.74 -4.63 -1.67
CA ALA A 11 -8.59 -3.75 -1.55
C ALA A 11 -7.42 -4.23 -2.42
N ALA A 12 -7.09 -5.52 -2.35
CA ALA A 12 -6.04 -6.14 -3.15
C ALA A 12 -6.31 -5.99 -4.66
N ALA A 13 -7.53 -6.32 -5.09
CA ALA A 13 -7.96 -6.14 -6.48
C ALA A 13 -7.92 -4.67 -6.90
N ARG A 14 -8.34 -3.76 -6.02
CA ARG A 14 -8.46 -2.32 -6.28
C ARG A 14 -7.13 -1.63 -6.55
N VAL A 15 -6.07 -2.01 -5.84
CA VAL A 15 -4.71 -1.45 -6.03
C VAL A 15 -3.80 -2.32 -6.91
N GLY A 16 -4.28 -3.48 -7.37
CA GLY A 16 -3.48 -4.43 -8.14
C GLY A 16 -2.32 -5.02 -7.35
N ARG A 17 -2.55 -5.32 -6.05
CA ARG A 17 -1.54 -5.88 -5.14
C ARG A 17 -2.02 -7.21 -4.59
N SER A 18 -1.10 -8.05 -4.12
CA SER A 18 -1.48 -9.27 -3.40
C SER A 18 -2.07 -8.95 -2.02
N LYS A 19 -2.99 -9.79 -1.52
CA LYS A 19 -3.50 -9.68 -0.13
C LYS A 19 -2.38 -9.61 0.88
N ARG A 20 -1.30 -10.40 0.68
CA ARG A 20 -0.10 -10.39 1.53
C ARG A 20 0.55 -9.01 1.60
N THR A 21 0.52 -8.24 0.52
CA THR A 21 1.03 -6.86 0.50
C THR A 21 0.16 -5.95 1.36
N ILE A 22 -1.17 -6.09 1.26
CA ILE A 22 -2.11 -5.34 2.10
C ILE A 22 -1.92 -5.69 3.58
N TYR A 23 -1.82 -6.98 3.92
CA TYR A 23 -1.49 -7.44 5.28
C TYR A 23 -0.17 -6.86 5.79
N ARG A 24 0.87 -6.80 4.95
CA ARG A 24 2.14 -6.17 5.32
C ARG A 24 2.00 -4.68 5.61
N TRP A 25 1.17 -3.95 4.87
CA TRP A 25 0.89 -2.54 5.16
C TRP A 25 0.09 -2.35 6.45
N VAL A 26 -0.76 -3.31 6.81
CA VAL A 26 -1.43 -3.30 8.11
C VAL A 26 -0.43 -3.59 9.23
N GLN A 27 0.42 -4.60 9.06
CA GLN A 27 1.45 -4.97 10.04
C GLN A 27 2.52 -3.87 10.24
N ASP A 28 2.90 -3.15 9.18
CA ASP A 28 3.87 -2.06 9.28
C ASP A 28 3.26 -0.72 9.77
N GLY A 29 1.94 -0.70 10.02
CA GLY A 29 1.20 0.47 10.48
C GLY A 29 0.89 1.52 9.40
N SER A 30 1.25 1.28 8.14
CA SER A 30 0.92 2.20 7.03
C SER A 30 -0.57 2.22 6.70
N LEU A 31 -1.28 1.11 6.93
CA LEU A 31 -2.70 0.97 6.60
C LEU A 31 -3.51 0.55 7.83
N THR A 32 -4.56 1.30 8.17
CA THR A 32 -5.46 0.96 9.27
C THR A 32 -6.57 0.03 8.77
N ILE A 33 -6.84 -1.03 9.53
CA ILE A 33 -7.95 -1.96 9.32
C ILE A 33 -8.98 -1.79 10.44
N HIS A 34 -10.26 -1.82 10.07
CA HIS A 34 -11.38 -1.83 11.01
C HIS A 34 -12.29 -3.00 10.65
N VAL A 35 -12.41 -3.98 11.56
CA VAL A 35 -13.29 -5.15 11.38
C VAL A 35 -13.08 -5.82 10.02
N ASP A 36 -11.81 -6.15 9.70
CA ASP A 36 -11.36 -6.74 8.43
C ASP A 36 -11.61 -5.91 7.16
N ARG A 37 -11.96 -4.62 7.32
CA ARG A 37 -12.16 -3.69 6.21
C ARG A 37 -11.19 -2.53 6.27
N VAL A 38 -10.84 -2.02 5.10
CA VAL A 38 -9.98 -0.86 4.92
C VAL A 38 -10.74 0.25 4.23
N ILE A 39 -10.43 1.49 4.59
CA ILE A 39 -11.02 2.66 3.93
C ILE A 39 -10.31 2.82 2.58
N GLU A 40 -11.08 2.80 1.48
CA GLU A 40 -10.53 2.93 0.12
C GLU A 40 -9.63 4.15 -0.06
N GLU A 41 -10.02 5.30 0.50
CA GLU A 41 -9.23 6.53 0.42
C GLU A 41 -7.83 6.37 1.06
N LYS A 42 -7.77 5.71 2.23
CA LYS A 42 -6.51 5.45 2.93
C LYS A 42 -5.67 4.45 2.15
N LEU A 43 -6.30 3.40 1.63
CA LEU A 43 -5.64 2.39 0.79
C LEU A 43 -4.95 3.04 -0.43
N LEU A 44 -5.65 3.91 -1.15
CA LEU A 44 -5.10 4.60 -2.33
C LEU A 44 -3.93 5.52 -1.96
N LYS A 45 -4.05 6.25 -0.83
CA LYS A 45 -2.95 7.09 -0.32
C LYS A 45 -1.69 6.27 -0.01
N VAL A 46 -1.86 5.10 0.62
CA VAL A 46 -0.76 4.19 0.95
C VAL A 46 -0.13 3.61 -0.31
N ASP A 47 -0.93 3.12 -1.26
CA ASP A 47 -0.40 2.57 -2.51
C ASP A 47 0.37 3.62 -3.31
N LEU A 48 -0.15 4.84 -3.42
CA LEU A 48 0.54 5.96 -4.06
C LEU A 48 1.91 6.22 -3.38
N ALA A 49 1.94 6.33 -2.05
CA ALA A 49 3.16 6.57 -1.30
C ALA A 49 4.19 5.42 -1.46
N LYS A 50 3.72 4.16 -1.47
CA LYS A 50 4.59 2.99 -1.66
C LYS A 50 5.10 2.91 -3.11
N ARG A 51 4.28 3.22 -4.12
CA ARG A 51 4.70 3.28 -5.53
C ARG A 51 5.77 4.35 -5.76
N GLN A 52 5.60 5.55 -5.18
CA GLN A 52 6.61 6.60 -5.24
C GLN A 52 7.94 6.16 -4.61
N ARG A 53 7.90 5.40 -3.50
CA ARG A 53 9.11 4.84 -2.88
C ARG A 53 9.80 3.78 -3.73
N VAL A 54 9.06 2.95 -4.45
CA VAL A 54 9.59 1.84 -5.28
C VAL A 54 10.35 2.35 -6.51
N GLY A 55 10.16 3.61 -6.90
CA GLY A 55 10.85 4.24 -8.03
C GLY A 55 12.16 4.96 -7.70
N ARG A 56 12.56 5.15 -6.43
CA ARG A 56 13.87 5.76 -6.15
C ARG A 56 14.93 4.73 -6.59
N PRO A 57 15.75 5.02 -7.61
CA PRO A 57 16.89 4.17 -7.91
C PRO A 57 17.65 4.01 -6.61
N ARG A 58 17.98 2.77 -6.22
CA ARG A 58 19.02 2.56 -5.21
C ARG A 58 20.31 3.06 -5.85
N ALA A 59 20.51 4.38 -5.81
CA ALA A 59 21.68 5.03 -6.38
C ALA A 59 22.89 4.49 -5.62
N MET A 60 23.55 3.53 -6.27
CA MET A 60 24.99 3.28 -6.34
C MET A 60 25.80 3.94 -5.22
N LYS A 61 25.66 3.48 -3.98
CA LYS A 61 26.61 3.81 -2.91
C LYS A 61 27.79 2.85 -3.01
N GLY A 62 28.67 3.11 -3.98
CA GLY A 62 29.85 2.28 -4.23
C GLY A 62 30.67 2.62 -5.46
N MET A 63 30.37 3.70 -6.18
CA MET A 63 31.14 4.10 -7.36
C MET A 63 31.63 5.54 -7.17
N THR A 64 32.56 5.71 -6.23
CA THR A 64 33.45 6.87 -6.21
C THR A 64 34.85 6.31 -6.06
N ARG A 65 35.68 6.69 -7.04
CA ARG A 65 37.05 6.25 -7.27
C ARG A 65 37.97 6.52 -6.10
#